data_AF-A0A2R6R973-F1
#
_entry.id   AF-A0A2R6R973-F1
#
_cell.length_a   1.000
_cell.length_b   1.000
_cell.length_c   1.000
_cell.angle_alpha   90.00
_cell.angle_beta   90.00
_cell.angle_gamma   90.00
#
_symmetry.space_group_name_H-M   'P 1'
#
loop_
_entity.id
_entity.type
_entity.pdbx_description
1 polymer ?
#
loop_
_entity_poly.entity_id
_entity_poly.type
_entity_poly.pdbx_seq_one_letter_code
_entity_poly.pdbx_strand_id
1 'polypeptide(L)'
;MLMQELDVTNVRELEDFLINECMYVGIVRGKLDQLRRCFEVQFAAGRDLRPGQLGSMIQTLTNWLTTSDHLLISIQEKIKWADSMSELDKKHKKEVEERVEEVKKSLSFKADVDFRGHEEIYSGPGGVMDYEEDRIRPKRRRHPMG
;
A
#
# COMPACT_ATOMS: atom_id res chain seq x y z
N MET A 1 1.73 43.99 7.77
CA MET A 1 1.12 43.22 6.65
C MET A 1 -0.31 42.78 7.01
N LEU A 2 -1.22 42.81 6.03
CA LEU A 2 -2.69 42.94 6.14
C LEU A 2 -3.16 44.15 6.95
N MET A 3 -2.89 44.23 8.26
CA MET A 3 -3.27 45.40 9.08
C MET A 3 -2.68 46.72 8.54
N GLN A 4 -1.42 46.73 8.10
CA GLN A 4 -0.80 47.91 7.48
C GLN A 4 -1.32 48.22 6.07
N GLU A 5 -1.66 47.19 5.30
CA GLU A 5 -2.13 47.36 3.91
C GLU A 5 -3.58 47.86 3.87
N LEU A 6 -4.36 47.49 4.89
CA LEU A 6 -5.76 47.88 5.08
C LEU A 6 -5.92 49.06 6.04
N ASP A 7 -4.81 49.60 6.57
CA ASP A 7 -4.77 50.68 7.57
C ASP A 7 -5.67 50.43 8.79
N VAL A 8 -5.60 49.21 9.35
CA VAL A 8 -6.38 48.74 10.50
C VAL A 8 -5.52 48.70 11.76
N THR A 9 -6.07 49.19 12.88
CA THR A 9 -5.30 49.43 14.10
C THR A 9 -5.16 48.22 15.01
N ASN A 10 -6.15 47.31 15.00
CA ASN A 10 -6.16 46.14 15.87
C ASN A 10 -6.62 44.86 15.16
N VAL A 11 -6.29 43.71 15.76
CA VAL A 11 -6.58 42.39 15.19
C VAL A 11 -8.09 42.15 15.11
N ARG A 12 -8.87 42.69 16.05
CA ARG A 12 -10.32 42.49 16.10
C ARG A 12 -11.03 43.15 14.92
N GLU A 13 -10.67 44.40 14.61
CA GLU A 13 -11.16 45.13 13.43
C GLU A 13 -10.79 44.39 12.14
N LEU A 14 -9.59 43.81 12.07
CA LEU A 14 -9.18 43.02 10.90
C LEU A 14 -10.02 41.75 10.75
N GLU A 15 -10.26 41.01 11.84
CA GLU A 15 -11.13 39.84 11.84
C GLU A 15 -12.55 40.20 11.42
N ASP A 16 -13.12 41.25 12.01
CA ASP A 16 -14.48 41.71 11.70
C ASP A 16 -14.60 42.15 10.23
N PHE A 17 -13.59 42.84 9.68
CA PHE A 17 -13.53 43.18 8.26
C PHE A 17 -13.46 41.95 7.36
N LEU A 18 -12.58 40.99 7.68
CA LEU A 18 -12.45 39.75 6.90
C LEU A 18 -13.75 38.94 6.90
N ILE A 19 -14.44 38.85 8.04
CA ILE A 19 -15.68 38.09 8.16
C ILE A 19 -16.83 38.79 7.43
N ASN A 20 -17.05 40.07 7.72
CA ASN A 20 -18.25 40.79 7.26
C ASN A 20 -18.13 41.26 5.81
N GLU A 21 -16.97 41.80 5.42
CA GLU A 21 -16.81 42.44 4.10
C GLU A 21 -16.23 41.49 3.05
N CYS A 22 -15.41 40.51 3.47
CA CYS A 22 -14.72 39.63 2.52
C CYS A 22 -15.34 38.23 2.42
N MET A 23 -15.55 37.56 3.57
CA MET A 23 -16.05 36.19 3.61
C MET A 23 -17.55 36.10 3.36
N TYR A 24 -18.34 36.96 4.01
CA TYR A 24 -19.79 36.97 3.87
C TYR A 24 -20.22 37.34 2.44
N VAL A 25 -19.54 38.32 1.83
CA VAL A 25 -19.75 38.71 0.42
C VAL A 25 -19.25 37.63 -0.57
N GLY A 26 -18.40 36.71 -0.11
CA GLY A 26 -17.93 35.58 -0.91
C GLY A 26 -16.69 35.86 -1.75
N ILE A 27 -15.97 36.95 -1.47
CA ILE A 27 -14.71 37.30 -2.15
C ILE A 27 -13.61 36.30 -1.77
N VAL A 28 -13.58 35.87 -0.50
CA VAL A 28 -12.63 34.87 0.00
C VAL A 28 -13.35 33.82 0.82
N ARG A 29 -12.79 32.60 0.86
CA ARG A 29 -13.19 31.55 1.81
C ARG A 29 -11.95 30.99 2.47
N GLY A 30 -12.04 30.71 3.77
CA GLY A 30 -10.90 30.30 4.56
C GLY A 30 -11.20 30.22 6.04
N LYS A 31 -10.16 30.00 6.83
CA LYS A 31 -10.24 29.95 8.30
C LYS A 31 -9.27 30.95 8.91
N LEU A 32 -9.73 31.63 9.96
CA LEU A 32 -8.87 32.46 10.80
C LEU A 32 -8.19 31.56 11.83
N ASP A 33 -6.86 31.56 11.85
CA ASP A 33 -6.05 30.89 12.86
C ASP A 33 -5.46 31.94 13.81
N GLN A 34 -6.06 32.04 15.00
CA GLN A 34 -5.67 33.01 16.01
C GLN A 34 -4.30 32.71 16.64
N LEU A 35 -3.95 31.43 16.74
CA LEU A 35 -2.68 31.00 17.33
C LEU A 35 -1.52 31.40 16.40
N ARG A 36 -1.69 31.12 15.10
CA ARG A 36 -0.69 31.41 14.07
C ARG A 36 -0.78 32.84 13.54
N ARG A 37 -1.80 33.59 13.96
CA ARG A 37 -2.10 34.96 13.53
C ARG A 37 -2.15 35.09 12.00
N CYS A 38 -2.80 34.13 11.35
CA CYS A 38 -2.91 34.09 9.90
C CYS A 38 -4.32 33.73 9.43
N PHE A 39 -4.60 34.03 8.16
CA PHE A 39 -5.81 33.62 7.49
C PHE A 39 -5.47 32.55 6.44
N GLU A 40 -5.99 31.35 6.63
CA GLU A 40 -5.80 30.23 5.72
C GLU A 40 -6.83 30.31 4.58
N VAL A 41 -6.40 30.83 3.43
CA VAL A 41 -7.24 31.00 2.25
C VAL A 41 -7.41 29.66 1.53
N GLN A 42 -8.66 29.23 1.38
CA GLN A 42 -9.05 28.08 0.56
C GLN A 42 -9.52 28.50 -0.84
N PHE A 43 -10.09 29.69 -0.95
CA PHE A 43 -10.58 30.25 -2.19
C PHE A 43 -10.49 31.78 -2.15
N ALA A 44 -10.20 32.38 -3.30
CA ALA A 44 -10.29 33.81 -3.52
C ALA A 44 -10.83 34.08 -4.93
N ALA A 45 -11.76 35.01 -5.04
CA ALA A 45 -12.29 35.47 -6.32
C ALA A 45 -11.25 36.33 -7.04
N GLY A 46 -11.08 36.10 -8.34
CA GLY A 46 -10.27 36.98 -9.19
C GLY A 46 -10.98 38.30 -9.42
N ARG A 47 -10.37 39.42 -9.01
CA ARG A 47 -10.99 40.75 -9.13
C ARG A 47 -10.53 41.51 -10.38
N ASP A 48 -9.22 41.62 -10.58
CA ASP A 48 -8.63 42.47 -11.62
C ASP A 48 -7.60 41.68 -12.44
N LEU A 49 -7.61 41.88 -13.76
CA LEU A 49 -6.55 41.43 -14.67
C LEU A 49 -5.73 42.63 -15.10
N ARG A 50 -4.45 42.69 -14.70
CA ARG A 50 -3.55 43.74 -15.18
C ARG A 50 -3.07 43.39 -16.60
N PRO A 51 -2.82 44.39 -17.47
CA PRO A 51 -2.24 44.14 -18.78
C PRO A 51 -0.95 43.30 -18.68
N GLY A 52 -0.85 42.24 -19.50
CA GLY A 52 0.30 41.32 -19.49
C GLY A 52 0.22 40.13 -18.52
N GLN A 53 -0.72 40.09 -17.57
CA GLN A 53 -0.84 38.96 -16.63
C GLN A 53 -1.43 37.69 -17.24
N LEU A 54 -2.20 37.82 -18.32
CA LEU A 54 -2.86 36.68 -18.97
C LEU A 54 -1.84 35.62 -19.46
N GLY A 55 -0.72 36.05 -20.02
CA GLY A 55 0.34 35.14 -20.47
C GLY A 55 0.93 34.34 -19.31
N SER A 56 1.16 34.98 -18.16
CA SER A 56 1.64 34.30 -16.94
C SER A 56 0.62 33.30 -16.40
N MET A 57 -0.68 33.63 -16.46
CA MET A 57 -1.75 32.71 -16.02
C MET A 57 -1.78 31.47 -16.90
N ILE A 58 -1.74 31.65 -18.22
CA ILE A 58 -1.69 30.55 -19.19
C ILE A 58 -0.47 29.68 -18.91
N GLN A 59 0.72 30.27 -18.77
CA GLN A 59 1.94 29.52 -18.49
C GLN A 59 1.86 28.72 -17.18
N THR A 60 1.28 29.31 -16.13
CA THR A 60 1.11 28.62 -14.83
C THR A 60 0.19 27.41 -14.97
N LEU A 61 -0.94 27.55 -15.66
CA LEU A 61 -1.87 26.45 -15.92
C LEU A 61 -1.24 25.37 -16.80
N THR A 62 -0.51 25.76 -17.85
CA THR A 62 0.21 24.81 -18.72
C THR A 62 1.24 24.02 -17.92
N ASN A 63 2.06 24.69 -17.10
CA ASN A 63 3.06 24.01 -16.27
C ASN A 63 2.40 23.03 -15.29
N TRP A 64 1.28 23.41 -14.69
CA TRP A 64 0.56 22.54 -13.78
C TRP A 64 -0.04 21.32 -14.48
N LEU A 65 -0.60 21.51 -15.67
CA LEU A 65 -1.11 20.42 -16.51
C LEU A 65 0.03 19.45 -16.89
N THR A 66 1.12 19.96 -17.45
CA THR A 66 2.28 19.15 -17.85
C THR A 66 2.86 18.37 -16.67
N THR A 67 2.97 19.00 -15.50
CA THR A 67 3.44 18.32 -14.29
C THR A 67 2.48 17.20 -13.88
N SER A 68 1.17 17.44 -13.96
CA SER A 68 0.16 16.44 -13.63
C SER A 68 0.19 15.25 -14.59
N ASP A 69 0.33 15.52 -15.89
CA ASP A 69 0.46 14.47 -16.93
C ASP A 69 1.71 13.62 -16.71
N HIS A 70 2.85 14.24 -16.39
CA HIS A 70 4.09 13.53 -16.10
C HIS A 70 3.96 12.63 -14.85
N LEU A 71 3.28 13.11 -13.80
CA LEU A 71 3.00 12.31 -12.61
C LEU A 71 2.11 11.11 -12.94
N LEU A 72 1.08 11.30 -13.77
CA LEU A 72 0.20 10.22 -14.21
C LEU A 72 0.96 9.16 -15.01
N ILE A 73 1.78 9.56 -15.96
CA ILE A 73 2.63 8.64 -16.74
C ILE A 73 3.55 7.85 -15.80
N SER A 74 4.22 8.53 -14.87
CA SER A 74 5.12 7.89 -13.90
C SER A 74 4.40 6.86 -13.03
N ILE A 75 3.16 7.14 -12.61
CA ILE A 75 2.33 6.19 -11.85
C ILE A 75 1.97 4.98 -12.73
N GLN A 76 1.55 5.21 -13.97
CA GLN A 76 1.20 4.13 -14.89
C GLN A 76 2.39 3.21 -15.20
N GLU A 77 3.58 3.78 -15.37
CA GLU A 77 4.82 3.00 -15.56
C GLU A 77 5.13 2.15 -14.33
N LYS A 78 4.99 2.71 -13.12
CA LYS A 78 5.18 1.96 -11.88
C LYS A 78 4.19 0.82 -11.71
N ILE A 79 2.93 1.02 -12.11
CA ILE A 79 1.91 -0.05 -12.12
C ILE A 79 2.34 -1.17 -13.07
N LYS A 80 2.67 -0.83 -14.33
CA LYS A 80 3.10 -1.83 -15.33
C LYS A 80 4.34 -2.60 -14.88
N TRP A 81 5.30 -1.92 -14.27
CA TRP A 81 6.50 -2.55 -13.72
C TRP A 81 6.14 -3.52 -12.58
N ALA A 82 5.28 -3.11 -11.65
CA ALA A 82 4.85 -3.95 -10.54
C ALA A 82 4.07 -5.19 -11.01
N ASP A 83 3.19 -5.03 -12.01
CA ASP A 83 2.44 -6.13 -12.61
C ASP A 83 3.38 -7.12 -13.31
N SER A 84 4.34 -6.61 -14.10
CA SER A 84 5.32 -7.45 -14.80
C SER A 84 6.19 -8.23 -13.81
N MET A 85 6.66 -7.57 -12.75
CA MET A 85 7.45 -8.22 -11.70
C MET A 85 6.64 -9.29 -10.96
N SER A 86 5.38 -8.98 -10.62
CA SER A 86 4.47 -9.92 -9.98
C SER A 86 4.23 -11.17 -10.82
N GLU A 87 4.04 -11.03 -12.13
CA GLU A 87 3.87 -12.18 -13.03
C GLU A 87 5.16 -13.01 -13.18
N LEU A 88 6.32 -12.36 -13.24
CA LEU A 88 7.61 -13.06 -13.26
C LEU A 88 7.85 -13.84 -11.96
N ASP A 89 7.57 -13.23 -10.80
CA ASP A 89 7.71 -13.87 -9.49
C ASP A 89 6.74 -15.05 -9.33
N LYS A 90 5.49 -14.91 -9.77
CA LYS A 90 4.51 -16.01 -9.78
C LYS A 90 5.00 -17.17 -10.65
N LYS A 91 5.51 -16.88 -11.85
CA LYS A 91 6.04 -17.91 -12.75
C LYS A 91 7.24 -18.61 -12.12
N HIS A 92 8.20 -17.86 -11.58
CA HIS A 92 9.37 -18.41 -10.92
C HIS A 92 8.99 -19.29 -9.73
N LYS A 93 8.06 -18.82 -8.88
CA LYS A 93 7.55 -19.60 -7.75
C LYS A 93 6.93 -20.92 -8.20
N LYS A 94 6.11 -20.90 -9.26
CA LYS A 94 5.50 -22.11 -9.81
C LYS A 94 6.54 -23.10 -10.32
N GLU A 95 7.55 -22.64 -11.07
CA GLU A 95 8.64 -23.48 -11.57
C GLU A 95 9.45 -24.12 -10.43
N VAL A 96 9.68 -23.38 -9.34
CA VAL A 96 10.37 -23.91 -8.15
C VAL A 96 9.52 -24.96 -7.46
N GLU A 97 8.22 -24.72 -7.26
CA GLU A 97 7.30 -25.68 -6.67
C GLU A 97 7.22 -26.98 -7.48
N GLU A 98 7.15 -26.89 -8.81
CA GLU A 98 7.13 -28.06 -9.70
C GLU A 98 8.40 -28.91 -9.57
N ARG A 99 9.58 -28.27 -9.60
CA ARG A 99 10.86 -28.98 -9.39
C ARG A 99 10.95 -29.63 -8.01
N VAL A 100 10.42 -28.99 -6.97
CA VAL A 100 10.39 -29.56 -5.62
C VAL A 100 9.53 -30.82 -5.61
N GLU A 101 8.36 -30.81 -6.26
CA GLU A 101 7.48 -31.98 -6.35
C GLU A 101 8.08 -33.11 -7.20
N GLU A 102 8.76 -32.80 -8.30
CA GLU A 102 9.51 -33.78 -9.09
C GLU A 102 10.62 -34.45 -8.28
N VAL A 103 11.42 -33.67 -7.54
CA VAL A 103 12.47 -34.19 -6.66
C VAL A 103 11.86 -35.09 -5.58
N LYS A 104 10.77 -34.67 -4.91
CA LYS A 104 10.06 -35.50 -3.93
C LYS A 104 9.57 -36.82 -4.53
N LYS A 105 8.95 -36.80 -5.71
CA LYS A 105 8.48 -38.01 -6.40
C LYS A 105 9.63 -38.95 -6.75
N SER A 106 10.74 -38.42 -7.26
CA SER A 106 11.92 -39.23 -7.60
C SER A 106 12.57 -39.88 -6.37
N LEU A 107 12.61 -39.17 -5.23
CA LEU A 107 13.07 -39.71 -3.96
C LEU A 107 12.13 -40.79 -3.42
N SER A 108 10.82 -40.56 -3.49
CA SER A 108 9.79 -41.55 -3.14
C SER A 108 9.92 -42.82 -3.97
N PHE A 109 10.09 -42.69 -5.28
CA PHE A 109 10.25 -43.83 -6.18
C PHE A 109 11.55 -44.60 -5.90
N LYS A 110 12.66 -43.91 -5.64
CA LYS A 110 13.91 -44.57 -5.22
C LYS A 110 13.75 -45.32 -3.89
N ALA A 111 13.09 -44.71 -2.90
CA ALA A 111 12.82 -45.35 -1.62
C ALA A 111 11.95 -46.61 -1.77
N ASP A 112 10.92 -46.58 -2.63
CA ASP A 112 10.08 -47.75 -2.93
C ASP A 112 10.84 -48.87 -3.65
N VAL A 113 11.77 -48.52 -4.56
CA VAL A 113 12.61 -49.49 -5.27
C VAL A 113 13.64 -50.12 -4.31
N ASP A 114 14.25 -49.33 -3.42
CA ASP A 114 15.17 -49.84 -2.41
C ASP A 114 14.46 -50.74 -1.38
N PHE A 115 13.18 -50.45 -1.04
CA PHE A 115 12.38 -51.31 -0.15
C PHE A 115 12.03 -52.65 -0.81
N ARG A 116 11.65 -52.65 -2.11
CA ARG A 116 11.37 -53.90 -2.86
C ARG A 116 12.64 -54.69 -3.17
N GLY A 117 13.77 -54.02 -3.40
CA GLY A 117 15.06 -54.68 -3.60
C GLY A 117 15.58 -55.39 -2.34
N HIS A 118 15.08 -55.01 -1.15
CA HIS A 118 15.42 -55.68 0.09
C HIS A 118 14.49 -56.86 0.44
N GLU A 119 13.30 -56.96 -0.17
CA GLU A 119 12.35 -58.06 0.07
C GLU A 119 12.72 -59.39 -0.63
N GLU A 120 13.62 -59.41 -1.62
CA GLU A 120 13.98 -60.66 -2.33
C GLU A 120 15.11 -61.50 -1.70
N ILE A 121 15.66 -61.13 -0.53
CA ILE A 121 16.76 -61.91 0.11
C ILE A 121 16.33 -62.79 1.30
N TYR A 122 15.11 -62.67 1.83
CA TYR A 122 14.67 -63.51 2.96
C TYR A 122 13.40 -64.31 2.64
N SER A 123 13.53 -65.29 1.73
CA SER A 123 12.61 -66.44 1.68
C SER A 123 13.28 -67.64 2.39
N GLY A 124 12.90 -67.88 3.65
CA GLY A 124 13.28 -69.08 4.43
C GLY A 124 12.36 -69.25 5.65
N PRO A 125 11.81 -70.45 5.93
CA PRO A 125 10.55 -70.58 6.66
C PRO A 125 10.73 -70.68 8.17
N GLY A 126 9.77 -70.13 8.93
CA GLY A 126 9.49 -70.62 10.28
C GLY A 126 9.19 -69.53 11.31
N GLY A 127 8.05 -69.69 11.98
CA GLY A 127 7.81 -69.11 13.31
C GLY A 127 6.59 -68.20 13.37
N VAL A 128 5.44 -68.79 13.66
CA VAL A 128 4.28 -68.08 14.18
C VAL A 128 4.68 -67.46 15.53
N MET A 129 4.68 -66.14 15.65
CA MET A 129 4.87 -65.42 16.91
C MET A 129 3.72 -64.44 17.06
N ASP A 130 2.69 -64.90 17.75
CA ASP A 130 1.59 -64.10 18.26
C ASP A 130 2.06 -63.46 19.58
N TYR A 131 2.24 -62.14 19.61
CA TYR A 131 2.43 -61.37 20.84
C TYR A 131 1.80 -59.98 20.71
N GLU A 132 0.56 -59.92 21.17
CA GLU A 132 -0.13 -58.90 21.97
C GLU A 132 0.00 -57.40 21.64
N GLU A 133 -1.18 -56.84 21.38
CA GLU A 133 -1.51 -55.43 21.16
C GLU A 133 -1.40 -54.62 22.47
N ASP A 134 -0.27 -53.96 22.71
CA ASP A 134 -0.11 -53.05 23.85
C ASP A 134 -0.74 -51.67 23.56
N ARG A 135 -2.01 -51.55 23.95
CA ARG A 135 -2.76 -50.30 24.06
C ARG A 135 -2.13 -49.37 25.11
N ILE A 136 -1.46 -48.29 24.68
CA ILE A 136 -1.14 -47.15 25.57
C ILE A 136 -1.73 -45.83 25.06
N ARG A 137 -2.91 -45.54 25.62
CA ARG A 137 -3.71 -44.31 25.81
C ARG A 137 -3.09 -42.93 25.43
N PRO A 138 -3.88 -42.02 24.79
CA PRO A 138 -3.42 -40.68 24.42
C PRO A 138 -3.50 -39.66 25.58
N LYS A 139 -2.43 -38.88 25.80
CA LYS A 139 -2.45 -37.73 26.73
C LYS A 139 -3.00 -36.47 26.05
N ARG A 140 -4.28 -36.18 26.31
CA ARG A 140 -4.86 -34.82 26.19
C ARG A 140 -4.15 -33.88 27.16
N ARG A 141 -3.56 -32.79 26.67
CA ARG A 141 -3.25 -31.60 27.49
C ARG A 141 -4.25 -30.49 27.14
N ARG A 142 -5.01 -30.05 28.14
CA ARG A 142 -5.98 -28.94 28.08
C ARG A 142 -5.24 -27.60 28.17
N HIS A 143 -5.79 -26.57 27.51
CA HIS A 143 -5.36 -25.17 27.64
C HIS A 143 -5.69 -24.61 29.04
N PRO A 144 -4.92 -23.65 29.58
CA PRO A 144 -5.31 -22.89 30.75
C PRO A 144 -6.29 -21.77 30.38
N MET A 145 -7.40 -21.69 31.12
CA MET A 145 -8.20 -20.47 31.28
C MET A 145 -7.96 -19.99 32.72
N GLY A 146 -7.61 -18.72 32.86
CA GLY A 146 -7.36 -18.02 34.11
C GLY A 146 -6.77 -16.66 33.81
#